data_AF-A0A2T2NV36-F1
#
_entry.id   AF-A0A2T2NV36-F1
#
_cell.length_a   1.000
_cell.length_b   1.000
_cell.length_c   1.000
_cell.angle_alpha   90.00
_cell.angle_beta   90.00
_cell.angle_gamma   90.00
#
_symmetry.space_group_name_H-M   'P 1'
#
loop_
_entity.id
_entity.type
_entity.pdbx_description
1 polymer ?
#
loop_
_entity_poly.entity_id
_entity_poly.type
_entity_poly.pdbx_seq_one_letter_code
_entity_poly.pdbx_strand_id
1 'polypeptide(L)'
;MPSLTSFLSTLVLPTLLLASPTPLVPRQDDACAPTSYTITNYSYTAVSGKDAHLSFDFQPNFSDPSIISDPVGASTSCTIDAPSGTIPNSNECSSPGRSLLLDLRAPQEQAYYQITHTWGCNGQEWMSGTAVKIQPLQCEQSAEAGSMLCASEAQTFAPQNVRKICWTPNCVQ
;
A
#
# COMPACT_ATOMS: atom_id res chain seq x y z
N MET A 1 35.77 -59.81 51.33
CA MET A 1 35.88 -58.54 52.10
C MET A 1 36.69 -57.57 51.27
N PRO A 2 36.40 -56.25 51.12
CA PRO A 2 35.18 -55.40 51.17
C PRO A 2 34.66 -55.12 49.71
N SER A 3 33.43 -54.71 49.36
CA SER A 3 32.49 -53.61 49.69
C SER A 3 32.74 -52.26 48.99
N LEU A 4 31.62 -51.63 48.56
CA LEU A 4 31.38 -50.25 48.06
C LEU A 4 31.69 -49.98 46.57
N THR A 5 30.91 -49.26 45.76
CA THR A 5 29.88 -48.23 46.04
C THR A 5 28.97 -47.99 44.82
N SER A 6 27.69 -47.71 45.08
CA SER A 6 26.66 -47.20 44.15
C SER A 6 27.07 -45.95 43.39
N PHE A 7 26.52 -45.77 42.18
CA PHE A 7 25.91 -44.49 41.75
C PHE A 7 24.76 -44.78 40.75
N LEU A 8 23.51 -44.77 41.25
CA LEU A 8 22.31 -44.65 40.41
C LEU A 8 22.17 -43.17 40.05
N SER A 9 22.42 -42.84 38.78
CA SER A 9 22.17 -41.50 38.25
C SER A 9 20.74 -41.45 37.71
N THR A 10 19.80 -40.97 38.53
CA THR A 10 18.43 -40.66 38.11
C THR A 10 18.45 -39.42 37.21
N LEU A 11 18.26 -39.63 35.91
CA LEU A 11 18.09 -38.59 34.91
C LEU A 11 16.66 -38.00 35.04
N VAL A 12 16.56 -36.80 35.59
CA VAL A 12 15.31 -36.03 35.63
C VAL A 12 15.19 -35.29 34.30
N LEU A 13 14.38 -35.79 33.37
CA LEU A 13 14.07 -35.08 32.13
C LEU A 13 13.03 -33.97 32.42
N PRO A 14 13.28 -32.71 32.01
CA PRO A 14 12.28 -31.67 32.04
C PRO A 14 11.24 -31.95 30.95
N THR A 15 9.97 -32.11 31.33
CA THR A 15 8.83 -32.13 30.43
C THR A 15 8.70 -30.75 29.78
N LEU A 16 9.12 -30.64 28.52
CA LEU A 16 8.81 -29.49 27.67
C LEU A 16 7.30 -29.49 27.43
N LEU A 17 6.60 -28.60 28.13
CA LEU A 17 5.21 -28.25 27.84
C LEU A 17 5.17 -27.63 26.44
N LEU A 18 4.75 -28.43 25.46
CA LEU A 18 4.35 -27.95 24.14
C LEU A 18 3.15 -27.04 24.33
N ALA A 19 3.38 -25.73 24.29
CA ALA A 19 2.32 -24.75 24.12
C ALA A 19 1.56 -25.12 22.84
N SER A 20 0.28 -25.43 22.99
CA SER A 20 -0.62 -25.70 21.88
C SER A 20 -0.64 -24.49 20.93
N PRO A 21 -0.53 -24.71 19.62
CA PRO A 21 -0.65 -23.61 18.66
C PRO A 21 -2.04 -23.01 18.81
N THR A 22 -2.09 -21.75 19.24
CA THR A 22 -3.30 -20.94 19.17
C THR A 22 -3.79 -20.99 17.72
N PRO A 23 -5.07 -21.33 17.45
CA PRO A 23 -5.58 -21.33 16.10
C PRO A 23 -5.34 -19.95 15.49
N LEU A 24 -4.65 -19.91 14.36
CA LEU A 24 -4.50 -18.70 13.55
C LEU A 24 -5.91 -18.32 13.10
N VAL A 25 -6.48 -17.30 13.72
CA VAL A 25 -7.73 -16.68 13.26
C VAL A 25 -7.52 -16.30 11.79
N PRO A 26 -8.42 -16.69 10.87
CA PRO A 26 -8.29 -16.33 9.46
C PRO A 26 -8.12 -14.80 9.36
N ARG A 27 -7.01 -14.39 8.75
CA ARG A 27 -6.66 -12.99 8.58
C ARG A 27 -7.69 -12.35 7.63
N GLN A 28 -8.52 -11.46 8.17
CA GLN A 28 -9.40 -10.53 7.44
C GLN A 28 -10.57 -11.15 6.67
N ASP A 29 -11.68 -10.41 6.62
CA ASP A 29 -12.77 -10.65 5.67
C ASP A 29 -12.23 -10.35 4.26
N ASP A 30 -11.78 -11.38 3.55
CA ASP A 30 -11.22 -11.29 2.18
C ASP A 30 -12.12 -10.50 1.21
N ALA A 31 -13.43 -10.46 1.47
CA ALA A 31 -14.40 -9.72 0.65
C ALA A 31 -14.27 -8.19 0.74
N CYS A 32 -13.71 -7.66 1.84
CA CYS A 32 -13.54 -6.22 2.04
C CYS A 32 -12.22 -5.67 1.50
N ALA A 33 -11.26 -6.53 1.16
CA ALA A 33 -9.98 -6.13 0.58
C ALA A 33 -10.11 -5.99 -0.94
N PRO A 34 -9.58 -4.92 -1.56
CA PRO A 34 -9.43 -4.91 -3.00
C PRO A 34 -8.50 -6.05 -3.42
N THR A 35 -8.81 -6.69 -4.54
CA THR A 35 -8.01 -7.76 -5.13
C THR A 35 -6.84 -7.19 -5.93
N SER A 36 -7.02 -5.99 -6.48
CA SER A 36 -6.03 -5.32 -7.32
C SER A 36 -6.28 -3.81 -7.37
N TYR A 37 -5.20 -3.08 -7.65
CA TYR A 37 -5.22 -1.67 -8.02
C TYR A 37 -4.66 -1.52 -9.42
N THR A 38 -5.35 -0.77 -10.28
CA THR A 38 -4.88 -0.45 -11.63
C THR A 38 -4.59 1.03 -11.72
N ILE A 39 -3.42 1.37 -12.25
CA ILE A 39 -3.02 2.73 -12.58
C ILE A 39 -2.93 2.85 -14.10
N THR A 40 -3.63 3.83 -14.67
CA THR A 40 -3.62 4.12 -16.12
C THR A 40 -3.26 5.58 -16.38
N ASN A 41 -2.95 5.90 -17.63
CA ASN A 41 -2.69 7.29 -18.08
C ASN A 41 -1.62 8.00 -17.25
N TYR A 42 -0.61 7.26 -16.78
CA TYR A 42 0.47 7.84 -15.99
C TYR A 42 1.30 8.79 -16.86
N SER A 43 1.42 10.03 -16.41
CA SER A 43 2.25 11.07 -17.00
C SER A 43 2.89 11.91 -15.91
N TYR A 44 4.19 12.13 -16.05
CA TYR A 44 4.94 13.08 -15.25
C TYR A 44 5.65 14.05 -16.18
N THR A 45 5.41 15.34 -16.02
CA THR A 45 6.16 16.39 -16.72
C THR A 45 6.86 17.27 -15.72
N ALA A 46 8.05 17.74 -16.08
CA ALA A 46 8.73 18.77 -15.32
C ALA A 46 9.58 19.66 -16.21
N VAL A 47 9.72 20.91 -15.81
CA VAL A 47 10.67 21.87 -16.36
C VAL A 47 11.63 22.23 -15.24
N SER A 48 12.93 22.05 -15.47
CA SER A 48 13.97 22.26 -14.45
C SER A 48 13.83 23.64 -13.77
N GLY A 49 13.60 23.62 -12.46
CA GLY A 49 13.46 24.83 -11.62
C GLY A 49 12.16 25.62 -11.81
N LYS A 50 11.15 25.04 -12.46
CA LYS A 50 9.85 25.70 -12.70
C LYS A 50 8.68 24.80 -12.33
N ASP A 51 7.97 24.24 -13.29
CA ASP A 51 6.73 23.53 -13.06
C ASP A 51 6.97 22.02 -13.10
N ALA A 52 6.29 21.28 -12.24
CA ALA A 52 6.16 19.84 -12.31
C ALA A 52 4.67 19.46 -12.23
N HIS A 53 4.28 18.47 -13.01
CA HIS A 53 2.91 18.00 -13.09
C HIS A 53 2.91 16.47 -13.13
N LEU A 54 2.16 15.85 -12.23
CA LEU A 54 1.96 14.41 -12.16
C LEU A 54 0.47 14.12 -12.36
N SER A 55 0.14 13.19 -13.25
CA SER A 55 -1.23 12.74 -13.49
C SER A 55 -1.30 11.24 -13.71
N PHE A 56 -2.34 10.60 -13.17
CA PHE A 56 -2.73 9.23 -13.49
C PHE A 56 -4.19 8.99 -13.06
N ASP A 57 -4.79 7.92 -13.56
CA ASP A 57 -6.06 7.41 -13.06
C ASP A 57 -5.83 6.18 -12.20
N PHE A 58 -6.55 6.10 -11.08
CA PHE A 58 -6.50 5.01 -10.13
C PHE A 58 -7.85 4.29 -10.07
N GLN A 59 -7.82 2.97 -10.23
CA GLN A 59 -8.98 2.12 -10.17
C GLN A 59 -8.76 0.98 -9.16
N PRO A 60 -9.53 0.94 -8.06
CA PRO A 60 -9.59 -0.22 -7.19
C PRO A 60 -10.54 -1.28 -7.75
N ASN A 61 -10.16 -2.54 -7.58
CA ASN A 61 -11.00 -3.68 -7.97
C ASN A 61 -11.29 -4.55 -6.75
N PHE A 62 -12.57 -4.79 -6.48
CA PHE A 62 -13.05 -5.60 -5.36
C PHE A 62 -13.69 -6.88 -5.88
N SER A 63 -13.59 -7.98 -5.12
CA SER A 63 -14.21 -9.26 -5.48
C SER A 63 -15.74 -9.19 -5.40
N ASP A 64 -16.27 -8.45 -4.43
CA ASP A 64 -17.69 -8.18 -4.27
C ASP A 64 -17.93 -6.67 -4.07
N PRO A 65 -18.16 -5.89 -5.13
CA PRO A 65 -18.38 -4.46 -5.01
C PRO A 65 -19.73 -4.11 -4.35
N SER A 66 -20.65 -5.08 -4.17
CA SER A 66 -21.99 -4.80 -3.61
C SER A 66 -21.97 -4.45 -2.12
N ILE A 67 -20.93 -4.88 -1.41
CA ILE A 67 -20.72 -4.62 0.02
C ILE A 67 -19.74 -3.44 0.27
N ILE A 68 -19.26 -2.82 -0.82
CA ILE A 68 -18.24 -1.77 -0.79
C ILE A 68 -18.88 -0.40 -0.98
N SER A 69 -18.48 0.54 -0.13
CA SER A 69 -18.78 1.97 -0.25
C SER A 69 -17.46 2.72 -0.44
N ASP A 70 -17.00 2.82 -1.67
CA ASP A 70 -15.73 3.46 -2.01
C ASP A 70 -15.96 4.81 -2.72
N PRO A 71 -15.54 5.95 -2.14
CA PRO A 71 -15.68 7.25 -2.78
C PRO A 71 -14.81 7.41 -4.04
N VAL A 72 -13.76 6.59 -4.19
CA VAL A 72 -12.94 6.50 -5.41
C VAL A 72 -13.76 5.88 -6.56
N GLY A 73 -14.78 5.09 -6.22
CA GLY A 73 -15.71 4.49 -7.17
C GLY A 73 -15.01 3.55 -8.15
N ALA A 74 -15.41 3.64 -9.43
CA ALA A 74 -14.84 2.79 -10.48
C ALA A 74 -13.49 3.30 -11.01
N SER A 75 -13.19 4.60 -10.86
CA SER A 75 -11.93 5.23 -11.25
C SER A 75 -11.88 6.66 -10.73
N THR A 76 -10.71 7.13 -10.28
CA THR A 76 -10.47 8.51 -9.90
C THR A 76 -9.16 9.02 -10.48
N SER A 77 -9.18 10.26 -10.98
CA SER A 77 -7.97 10.93 -11.45
C SER A 77 -7.19 11.54 -10.27
N CYS A 78 -5.88 11.35 -10.27
CA CYS A 78 -4.94 11.99 -9.37
C CYS A 78 -4.07 12.95 -10.16
N THR A 79 -4.22 14.24 -9.92
CA THR A 79 -3.47 15.30 -10.62
C THR A 79 -2.83 16.22 -9.60
N ILE A 80 -1.53 16.45 -9.74
CA ILE A 80 -0.72 17.23 -8.80
C ILE A 80 0.12 18.21 -9.60
N ASP A 81 -0.09 19.50 -9.33
CA ASP A 81 0.67 20.61 -9.89
C ASP A 81 1.62 21.17 -8.84
N ALA A 82 2.90 21.32 -9.21
CA ALA A 82 3.95 21.86 -8.36
C ALA A 82 4.73 22.97 -9.09
N PRO A 83 4.38 24.25 -8.88
CA PRO A 83 5.05 25.40 -9.49
C PRO A 83 6.50 25.62 -9.04
N SER A 84 6.98 24.82 -8.08
CA SER A 84 8.37 24.80 -7.60
C SER A 84 9.23 23.77 -8.35
N GLY A 85 8.61 22.91 -9.16
CA GLY A 85 9.27 21.88 -9.94
C GLY A 85 9.49 20.61 -9.14
N THR A 86 9.06 20.60 -7.88
CA THR A 86 9.15 19.47 -6.96
C THR A 86 7.77 19.14 -6.43
N ILE A 87 7.30 17.94 -6.75
CA ILE A 87 6.05 17.38 -6.23
C ILE A 87 6.20 17.28 -4.70
N PRO A 88 5.33 17.92 -3.90
CA PRO A 88 5.40 17.82 -2.45
C PRO A 88 4.99 16.41 -2.00
N ASN A 89 5.21 16.09 -0.73
CA ASN A 89 4.70 14.85 -0.15
C ASN A 89 3.23 15.02 0.32
N SER A 90 2.51 13.91 0.54
CA SER A 90 1.15 13.89 1.07
C SER A 90 0.12 14.65 0.22
N ASN A 91 0.06 14.30 -1.05
CA ASN A 91 -0.88 14.87 -2.01
C ASN A 91 -2.23 14.16 -1.94
N GLU A 92 -3.29 14.92 -2.14
CA GLU A 92 -4.65 14.41 -2.22
C GLU A 92 -5.07 14.32 -3.68
N CYS A 93 -5.58 13.17 -4.09
CA CYS A 93 -6.16 12.98 -5.42
C CYS A 93 -7.61 13.48 -5.44
N SER A 94 -8.22 13.61 -6.62
CA SER A 94 -9.57 14.16 -6.82
C SER A 94 -10.69 13.21 -6.37
N SER A 95 -10.64 12.77 -5.12
CA SER A 95 -11.57 11.84 -4.49
C SER A 95 -12.32 12.53 -3.36
N PRO A 96 -13.63 12.27 -3.17
CA PRO A 96 -14.33 12.80 -2.01
C PRO A 96 -13.72 12.31 -0.69
N GLY A 97 -13.62 13.22 0.28
CA GLY A 97 -13.25 12.88 1.66
C GLY A 97 -11.80 12.43 1.85
N ARG A 98 -10.86 12.84 0.97
CA ARG A 98 -9.44 12.46 1.05
C ARG A 98 -9.20 10.95 1.01
N SER A 99 -10.06 10.22 0.30
CA SER A 99 -10.06 8.75 0.25
C SER A 99 -8.90 8.16 -0.54
N LEU A 100 -8.19 8.98 -1.33
CA LEU A 100 -6.97 8.59 -2.03
C LEU A 100 -5.86 9.64 -1.83
N LEU A 101 -4.75 9.21 -1.21
CA LEU A 101 -3.57 10.02 -0.98
C LEU A 101 -2.35 9.40 -1.67
N LEU A 102 -1.43 10.26 -2.09
CA LEU A 102 -0.17 9.90 -2.70
C LEU A 102 1.01 10.57 -1.99
N ASP A 103 1.92 9.73 -1.50
CA ASP A 103 3.19 10.14 -0.94
C ASP A 103 4.36 9.66 -1.82
N LEU A 104 5.43 10.44 -1.87
CA LEU A 104 6.68 10.08 -2.54
C LEU A 104 7.47 9.08 -1.67
N ARG A 105 7.97 8.00 -2.28
CA ARG A 105 8.95 7.08 -1.65
C ARG A 105 10.36 7.24 -2.20
N ALA A 106 10.51 7.95 -3.30
CA ALA A 106 11.76 8.29 -3.95
C ALA A 106 11.59 9.64 -4.67
N PRO A 107 12.66 10.18 -5.27
CA PRO A 107 12.53 11.29 -6.22
C PRO A 107 11.46 10.99 -7.28
N GLN A 108 10.67 12.02 -7.60
CA GLN A 108 9.50 11.97 -8.47
C GLN A 108 9.77 11.36 -9.86
N GLU A 109 10.97 11.52 -10.40
CA GLU A 109 11.42 10.93 -11.67
C GLU A 109 11.58 9.40 -11.64
N GLN A 110 11.63 8.80 -10.44
CA GLN A 110 11.69 7.34 -10.28
C GLN A 110 10.31 6.69 -10.22
N ALA A 111 9.24 7.50 -10.25
CA ALA A 111 7.84 7.09 -10.17
C ALA A 111 7.56 6.04 -9.07
N TYR A 112 8.14 6.24 -7.89
CA TYR A 112 7.95 5.36 -6.75
C TYR A 112 7.17 6.06 -5.64
N TYR A 113 5.94 5.58 -5.44
CA TYR A 113 4.95 6.22 -4.59
C TYR A 113 4.42 5.27 -3.51
N GLN A 114 3.83 5.87 -2.49
CA GLN A 114 3.02 5.22 -1.50
C GLN A 114 1.59 5.72 -1.71
N ILE A 115 0.71 4.81 -2.11
CA ILE A 115 -0.72 5.10 -2.24
C ILE A 115 -1.40 4.68 -0.94
N THR A 116 -2.16 5.61 -0.37
CA THR A 116 -3.07 5.33 0.75
C THR A 116 -4.49 5.45 0.23
N HIS A 117 -5.25 4.36 0.30
CA HIS A 117 -6.65 4.30 -0.15
C HIS A 117 -7.53 3.93 1.03
N THR A 118 -8.63 4.64 1.22
CA THR A 118 -9.61 4.43 2.30
C THR A 118 -11.00 4.22 1.71
N TRP A 119 -11.72 3.20 2.19
CA TRP A 119 -13.06 2.85 1.72
C TRP A 119 -13.93 2.31 2.86
N GLY A 120 -15.24 2.23 2.64
CA GLY A 120 -16.18 1.54 3.52
C GLY A 120 -16.46 0.11 3.05
N CYS A 121 -16.63 -0.82 3.99
CA CYS A 121 -17.12 -2.18 3.75
C CYS A 121 -17.99 -2.64 4.93
N ASN A 122 -19.21 -3.11 4.66
CA ASN A 122 -20.14 -3.59 5.70
C ASN A 122 -20.32 -2.63 6.89
N GLY A 123 -20.38 -1.32 6.62
CA GLY A 123 -20.52 -0.27 7.64
C GLY A 123 -19.26 0.01 8.46
N GLN A 124 -18.12 -0.57 8.08
CA GLN A 124 -16.82 -0.36 8.70
C GLN A 124 -15.88 0.34 7.73
N GLU A 125 -14.93 1.10 8.26
CA GLU A 125 -13.94 1.81 7.45
C GLU A 125 -12.66 0.97 7.34
N TRP A 126 -12.04 1.01 6.17
CA TRP A 126 -10.87 0.23 5.81
C TRP A 126 -9.86 1.11 5.10
N MET A 127 -8.59 0.73 5.18
CA MET A 127 -7.53 1.38 4.42
C MET A 127 -6.48 0.39 3.94
N SER A 128 -5.75 0.79 2.91
CA SER A 128 -4.52 0.15 2.47
C SER A 128 -3.39 1.16 2.42
N GLY A 129 -2.16 0.65 2.48
CA GLY A 129 -0.95 1.42 2.24
C GLY A 129 -0.08 0.64 1.28
N THR A 130 -0.21 0.94 -0.01
CA THR A 130 0.45 0.20 -1.09
C THR A 130 1.62 0.98 -1.70
N ALA A 131 2.81 0.40 -1.62
CA ALA A 131 3.97 0.94 -2.32
C ALA A 131 3.91 0.55 -3.79
N VAL A 132 3.89 1.53 -4.69
CA VAL A 132 3.76 1.32 -6.14
C VAL A 132 4.92 1.96 -6.87
N LYS A 133 5.63 1.16 -7.66
CA LYS A 133 6.67 1.66 -8.56
C LYS A 133 6.18 1.50 -10.00
N ILE A 134 5.96 2.61 -10.68
CA ILE A 134 5.47 2.60 -12.06
C ILE A 134 6.63 2.22 -12.98
N GLN A 135 6.59 1.04 -13.59
CA GLN A 135 7.56 0.59 -14.58
C GLN A 135 6.93 -0.28 -15.69
N PRO A 136 7.41 -0.18 -16.95
CA PRO A 136 8.51 0.66 -17.41
C PRO A 136 8.12 2.15 -17.52
N LEU A 137 9.11 3.05 -17.36
CA LEU A 137 8.95 4.47 -17.63
C LEU A 137 9.60 4.82 -18.95
N GLN A 138 8.86 5.51 -19.81
CA GLN A 138 9.36 6.07 -21.07
C GLN A 138 9.55 7.57 -20.85
N CYS A 139 10.81 7.99 -20.66
CA CYS A 139 11.14 9.38 -20.39
C CYS A 139 11.86 10.03 -21.58
N GLU A 140 11.37 11.16 -22.02
CA GLU A 140 11.96 12.01 -23.04
C GLU A 140 12.41 13.34 -22.41
N GLN A 141 13.63 13.76 -22.72
CA GLN A 141 14.16 15.06 -22.29
C GLN A 141 14.27 15.99 -23.49
N SER A 142 13.69 17.19 -23.38
CA SER A 142 13.91 18.26 -24.35
C SER A 142 15.14 19.08 -23.96
N ALA A 143 16.16 19.04 -24.81
CA ALA A 143 17.41 19.78 -24.60
C ALA A 143 17.22 21.31 -24.64
N GLU A 144 16.19 21.80 -25.32
CA GLU A 144 15.97 23.24 -25.52
C GLU A 144 15.28 23.92 -24.33
N ALA A 145 14.41 23.18 -23.64
CA ALA A 145 13.60 23.69 -22.53
C ALA A 145 14.03 23.16 -21.15
N GLY A 146 14.95 22.18 -21.10
CA GLY A 146 15.26 21.46 -19.87
C GLY A 146 14.01 20.77 -19.29
N SER A 147 13.08 20.38 -20.18
CA SER A 147 11.84 19.71 -19.79
C SER A 147 11.99 18.20 -19.92
N MET A 148 11.28 17.49 -19.06
CA MET A 148 11.19 16.04 -19.05
C MET A 148 9.73 15.64 -19.09
N LEU A 149 9.41 14.65 -19.92
CA LEU A 149 8.11 13.98 -19.95
C LEU A 149 8.37 12.49 -19.73
N CYS A 150 7.75 11.91 -18.73
CA CYS A 150 7.76 10.48 -18.46
C CYS A 150 6.34 9.94 -18.56
N ALA A 151 6.14 8.85 -19.29
CA ALA A 151 4.87 8.15 -19.40
C ALA A 151 5.01 6.65 -19.14
N SER A 152 3.89 6.01 -18.80
CA SER A 152 3.81 4.56 -18.66
C SER A 152 2.46 4.04 -19.13
N GLU A 153 2.47 2.81 -19.63
CA GLU A 153 1.26 2.02 -19.85
C GLU A 153 0.57 1.64 -18.53
N ALA A 154 -0.62 1.07 -18.65
CA ALA A 154 -1.42 0.56 -17.55
C ALA A 154 -0.66 -0.49 -16.73
N GLN A 155 -0.74 -0.38 -15.41
CA GLN A 155 -0.12 -1.32 -14.48
C GLN A 155 -1.08 -1.74 -13.38
N THR A 156 -0.97 -2.99 -12.96
CA THR A 156 -1.78 -3.56 -11.89
C THR A 156 -0.89 -3.98 -10.72
N PHE A 157 -1.33 -3.66 -9.51
CA PHE A 157 -0.64 -3.90 -8.26
C PHE A 157 -1.53 -4.68 -7.29
N ALA A 158 -0.92 -5.53 -6.48
CA ALA A 158 -1.59 -6.15 -5.34
C ALA A 158 -1.63 -5.14 -4.17
N PRO A 159 -2.80 -4.89 -3.55
CA PRO A 159 -2.89 -4.04 -2.38
C PRO A 159 -2.05 -4.58 -1.22
N GLN A 160 -1.45 -3.67 -0.46
CA GLN A 160 -0.61 -4.01 0.70
C GLN A 160 -1.11 -3.30 1.95
N ASN A 161 -0.78 -3.86 3.12
CA ASN A 161 -1.13 -3.29 4.42
C ASN A 161 -2.63 -2.96 4.55
N VAL A 162 -3.48 -3.77 3.91
CA VAL A 162 -4.93 -3.64 4.03
C VAL A 162 -5.31 -3.89 5.48
N ARG A 163 -6.14 -3.02 6.06
CA ARG A 163 -6.60 -3.13 7.45
C ARG A 163 -7.90 -2.37 7.64
N LYS A 164 -8.68 -2.81 8.61
CA LYS A 164 -9.81 -2.05 9.14
C LYS A 164 -9.29 -0.85 9.96
N ILE A 165 -9.91 0.31 9.80
CA ILE A 165 -9.71 1.47 10.66
C ILE A 165 -10.62 1.32 11.88
N CYS A 166 -10.03 1.33 13.06
CA CYS A 166 -10.78 1.36 14.31
C CYS A 166 -10.67 2.74 14.93
N TRP A 167 -11.82 3.31 15.29
CA TRP A 167 -11.92 4.59 15.98
C TRP A 167 -11.37 4.56 17.42
N THR A 168 -11.07 3.37 17.95
CA THR A 168 -10.49 3.17 19.28
C THR A 168 -9.24 2.29 19.21
N PRO A 169 -8.31 2.40 20.19
CA PRO A 169 -7.03 1.67 20.18
C PRO A 169 -7.15 0.15 20.16
N ASN A 170 -8.31 -0.38 20.56
CA ASN A 170 -8.58 -1.81 20.64
C ASN A 170 -9.51 -2.22 19.51
N CYS A 171 -8.95 -2.57 18.35
CA CYS A 171 -9.67 -3.42 17.41
C CYS A 171 -9.79 -4.81 18.05
N VAL A 172 -11.00 -5.28 18.35
CA VAL A 172 -11.20 -6.72 18.54
C VAL A 172 -11.07 -7.31 17.14
N GLN A 173 -9.98 -8.06 16.93
CA GLN A 173 -9.73 -8.81 15.69
C GLN A 173 -10.67 -10.00 15.58
#